data_AF-A0A395VB21-F1
#
_entry.id   AF-A0A395VB21-F1
#
_cell.length_a   1.000
_cell.length_b   1.000
_cell.length_c   1.000
_cell.angle_alpha   90.00
_cell.angle_beta   90.00
_cell.angle_gamma   90.00
#
_symmetry.space_group_name_H-M   'P 1'
#
loop_
_entity.id
_entity.type
_entity.pdbx_description
1 polymer ?
#
loop_
_entity_poly.entity_id
_entity_poly.type
_entity_poly.pdbx_seq_one_letter_code
_entity_poly.pdbx_strand_id
1 'polypeptide(L)'
;MCVSFKVFLYVKRAKKNKIQRKKEAQAAADSEAAAQAVADSEAALKDYVDTYASMKPKDAAKVFDSMMPDQTDLVVKILEQMTPDQRSAILAKMTVTNSVDLTVKMDEQLPQ
;
A
#
# COMPACT_ATOMS: atom_id res chain seq x y z
N MET A 1 59.60 -14.06 6.82
CA MET A 1 58.41 -13.54 7.54
C MET A 1 57.38 -12.79 6.64
N CYS A 2 57.28 -13.05 5.32
CA CYS A 2 56.40 -12.26 4.43
C CYS A 2 55.23 -13.02 3.76
N VAL A 3 55.27 -14.36 3.69
CA VAL A 3 54.28 -15.15 2.94
C VAL A 3 52.95 -15.28 3.70
N SER A 4 53.02 -15.46 5.03
CA SER A 4 51.84 -15.66 5.89
C SER A 4 50.91 -14.44 5.93
N PHE A 5 51.46 -13.23 5.76
CA PHE A 5 50.67 -11.99 5.76
C PHE A 5 49.88 -11.80 4.46
N LYS A 6 50.47 -12.13 3.30
CA LYS A 6 49.78 -12.08 2.00
C LYS A 6 48.61 -13.07 1.94
N VAL A 7 48.79 -14.28 2.46
CA VAL A 7 47.72 -15.30 2.53
C VAL A 7 46.59 -14.85 3.47
N PHE A 8 46.94 -14.25 4.61
CA PHE A 8 45.96 -13.73 5.56
C PHE A 8 45.11 -12.59 4.99
N LEU A 9 45.73 -11.64 4.27
CA LEU A 9 45.02 -10.56 3.58
C LEU A 9 44.12 -11.09 2.47
N TYR A 10 44.56 -12.10 1.74
CA TYR A 10 43.77 -12.75 0.69
C TYR A 10 42.49 -13.39 1.25
N VAL A 11 42.61 -14.16 2.34
CA VAL A 11 41.45 -14.80 3.01
C VAL A 11 40.49 -13.76 3.58
N LYS A 12 41.00 -12.66 4.16
CA LYS A 12 40.15 -11.55 4.63
C LYS A 12 39.40 -10.86 3.49
N ARG A 13 40.05 -10.60 2.36
CA ARG A 13 39.42 -10.01 1.16
C ARG A 13 38.34 -10.92 0.59
N ALA A 14 38.60 -12.23 0.51
CA ALA A 14 37.63 -13.21 0.01
C ALA A 14 36.37 -13.31 0.89
N LYS A 15 36.52 -13.29 2.23
CA LYS A 15 35.38 -13.25 3.16
C LYS A 15 34.57 -11.97 3.00
N LYS A 16 35.23 -10.81 2.90
CA LYS A 16 34.54 -9.52 2.69
C LYS A 16 33.73 -9.49 1.39
N ASN A 17 34.29 -10.04 0.30
CA ASN A 17 33.61 -10.13 -1.00
C ASN A 17 32.40 -11.08 -0.99
N LYS A 18 32.46 -12.19 -0.23
CA LYS A 18 31.29 -13.09 -0.04
C LYS A 18 30.15 -12.42 0.75
N ILE A 19 30.47 -11.59 1.74
CA ILE A 19 29.48 -10.85 2.53
C ILE A 19 28.81 -9.77 1.66
N GLN A 20 29.60 -9.06 0.86
CA GLN A 20 29.12 -8.05 -0.08
C GLN A 20 28.10 -8.64 -1.08
N ARG A 21 28.43 -9.77 -1.70
CA ARG A 21 27.53 -10.44 -2.66
C ARG A 21 26.23 -10.96 -2.03
N LYS A 22 26.27 -11.39 -0.77
CA LYS A 22 25.06 -11.77 -0.04
C LYS A 22 24.16 -10.57 0.27
N LYS A 23 24.74 -9.40 0.52
CA LYS A 23 24.00 -8.16 0.82
C LYS A 23 23.34 -7.57 -0.43
N GLU A 24 24.03 -7.61 -1.57
CA GLU A 24 23.51 -7.14 -2.86
C GLU A 24 22.41 -8.06 -3.42
N ALA A 25 22.53 -9.39 -3.22
CA ALA A 25 21.49 -10.34 -3.61
C ALA A 25 20.20 -10.18 -2.77
N GLN A 26 20.31 -9.85 -1.49
CA GLN A 26 19.14 -9.59 -0.63
C GLN A 26 18.44 -8.29 -1.03
N ALA A 27 19.20 -7.23 -1.33
CA ALA A 27 18.63 -5.95 -1.76
C ALA A 27 17.88 -6.04 -3.10
N ALA A 28 18.30 -6.92 -4.01
CA ALA A 28 17.57 -7.19 -5.26
C ALA A 28 16.26 -7.94 -4.99
N ALA A 29 16.29 -8.98 -4.14
CA ALA A 29 15.10 -9.77 -3.79
C ALA A 29 14.03 -8.96 -3.02
N ASP A 30 14.44 -8.05 -2.14
CA ASP A 30 13.51 -7.19 -1.39
C ASP A 30 12.84 -6.15 -2.32
N SER A 31 13.51 -5.74 -3.41
CA SER A 31 12.96 -4.80 -4.39
C SER A 31 11.91 -5.45 -5.32
N GLU A 32 12.10 -6.72 -5.67
CA GLU A 32 11.16 -7.49 -6.48
C GLU A 32 9.94 -7.93 -5.67
N ALA A 33 10.14 -8.31 -4.39
CA ALA A 33 9.04 -8.63 -3.49
C ALA A 33 8.18 -7.39 -3.13
N ALA A 34 8.79 -6.22 -2.98
CA ALA A 34 8.08 -4.97 -2.76
C ALA A 34 7.26 -4.55 -4.01
N ALA A 35 7.81 -4.72 -5.21
CA ALA A 35 7.10 -4.44 -6.45
C ALA A 35 5.90 -5.37 -6.67
N GLN A 36 6.07 -6.66 -6.36
CA GLN A 36 4.98 -7.64 -6.46
C GLN A 36 3.88 -7.39 -5.43
N ALA A 37 4.24 -7.06 -4.18
CA ALA A 37 3.27 -6.74 -3.14
C ALA A 37 2.45 -5.49 -3.45
N VAL A 38 3.03 -4.49 -4.12
CA VAL A 38 2.30 -3.29 -4.57
C VAL A 38 1.31 -3.65 -5.68
N ALA A 39 1.72 -4.46 -6.66
CA ALA A 39 0.84 -4.89 -7.75
C ALA A 39 -0.36 -5.71 -7.24
N ASP A 40 -0.14 -6.63 -6.29
CA ASP A 40 -1.22 -7.40 -5.68
C ASP A 40 -2.18 -6.52 -4.85
N SER A 41 -1.65 -5.47 -4.23
CA SER A 41 -2.45 -4.50 -3.45
C SER A 41 -3.33 -3.63 -4.36
N GLU A 42 -2.83 -3.19 -5.51
CA GLU A 42 -3.62 -2.43 -6.48
C GLU A 42 -4.71 -3.29 -7.14
N ALA A 43 -4.41 -4.55 -7.45
CA ALA A 43 -5.38 -5.50 -7.97
C ALA A 43 -6.52 -5.75 -6.97
N ALA A 44 -6.18 -5.95 -5.69
CA ALA A 44 -7.18 -6.09 -4.62
C ALA A 44 -8.01 -4.82 -4.44
N LEU A 45 -7.40 -3.64 -4.53
CA LEU A 45 -8.12 -2.37 -4.42
C LEU A 45 -9.13 -2.19 -5.56
N LYS A 46 -8.74 -2.54 -6.79
CA LYS A 46 -9.65 -2.51 -7.94
C LYS A 46 -10.85 -3.44 -7.74
N ASP A 47 -10.63 -4.65 -7.21
CA ASP A 47 -11.73 -5.59 -6.93
C ASP A 47 -12.72 -5.03 -5.91
N TYR A 48 -12.23 -4.35 -4.86
CA TYR A 48 -13.10 -3.64 -3.93
C TYR A 48 -13.90 -2.53 -4.63
N VAL A 49 -13.24 -1.69 -5.43
CA VAL A 49 -13.90 -0.61 -6.18
C VAL A 49 -15.02 -1.18 -7.07
N ASP A 50 -14.73 -2.23 -7.85
CA ASP A 50 -15.71 -2.87 -8.73
C ASP A 50 -16.89 -3.47 -7.93
N THR A 51 -16.60 -4.10 -6.79
CA THR A 51 -17.62 -4.66 -5.89
C THR A 51 -18.56 -3.57 -5.39
N TYR A 52 -18.04 -2.48 -4.84
CA TYR A 52 -18.88 -1.41 -4.29
C TYR A 52 -19.54 -0.56 -5.39
N ALA A 53 -18.90 -0.42 -6.55
CA ALA A 53 -19.44 0.25 -7.73
C ALA A 53 -20.66 -0.44 -8.34
N SER A 54 -20.72 -1.77 -8.24
CA SER A 54 -21.85 -2.58 -8.74
C SER A 54 -23.02 -2.70 -7.75
N MET A 55 -22.83 -2.30 -6.48
CA MET A 55 -23.88 -2.31 -5.47
C MET A 55 -24.77 -1.07 -5.52
N LYS A 56 -25.96 -1.18 -4.89
CA LYS A 56 -26.80 0.01 -4.68
C LYS A 56 -26.07 0.97 -3.74
N PRO A 57 -26.08 2.30 -4.01
CA PRO A 57 -25.36 3.26 -3.18
C PRO A 57 -25.72 3.22 -1.68
N LYS A 58 -27.00 2.93 -1.37
CA LYS A 58 -27.47 2.80 0.02
C LYS A 58 -26.90 1.58 0.74
N ASP A 59 -26.65 0.48 0.02
CA ASP A 59 -26.11 -0.74 0.61
C ASP A 59 -24.59 -0.61 0.80
N ALA A 60 -23.88 -0.01 -0.17
CA ALA A 60 -22.47 0.36 -0.02
C ALA A 60 -22.24 1.33 1.15
N ALA A 61 -23.07 2.36 1.27
CA ALA A 61 -22.99 3.33 2.37
C ALA A 61 -23.08 2.67 3.75
N LYS A 62 -24.00 1.72 3.95
CA LYS A 62 -24.11 0.98 5.22
C LYS A 62 -22.87 0.18 5.55
N VAL A 63 -22.25 -0.45 4.54
CA VAL A 63 -21.02 -1.20 4.72
C VAL A 63 -19.90 -0.25 5.14
N PHE A 64 -19.73 0.88 4.46
CA PHE A 64 -18.72 1.88 4.81
C PHE A 64 -18.96 2.51 6.19
N ASP A 65 -20.21 2.82 6.55
CA ASP A 65 -20.56 3.30 7.89
C ASP A 65 -20.18 2.28 8.98
N SER A 66 -20.31 0.96 8.70
CA SER A 66 -19.93 -0.10 9.64
C SER A 66 -18.42 -0.35 9.75
N MET A 67 -17.65 0.13 8.78
CA MET A 67 -16.19 0.02 8.74
C MET A 67 -15.50 1.18 9.46
N MET A 68 -16.24 2.25 9.74
CA MET A 68 -15.73 3.44 10.41
C MET A 68 -15.95 3.37 11.93
N PRO A 69 -14.99 3.86 12.73
CA PRO A 69 -13.78 4.61 12.33
C PRO A 69 -12.55 3.76 11.98
N ASP A 70 -12.57 2.45 12.28
CA ASP A 70 -11.36 1.61 12.31
C ASP A 70 -10.65 1.46 10.96
N GLN A 71 -11.41 1.45 9.85
CA GLN A 71 -10.89 1.21 8.50
C GLN A 71 -11.07 2.40 7.55
N THR A 72 -11.05 3.62 8.10
CA THR A 72 -11.29 4.86 7.33
C THR A 72 -10.35 5.01 6.14
N ASP A 73 -9.06 4.68 6.28
CA ASP A 73 -8.08 4.85 5.20
C ASP A 73 -8.34 3.92 4.01
N LEU A 74 -8.87 2.72 4.25
CA LEU A 74 -9.27 1.79 3.20
C LEU A 74 -10.48 2.35 2.44
N VAL A 75 -11.48 2.85 3.17
CA VAL A 75 -12.69 3.43 2.58
C VAL A 75 -12.34 4.64 1.72
N VAL A 76 -11.44 5.52 2.18
CA VAL A 76 -10.96 6.67 1.41
C VAL A 76 -10.33 6.23 0.09
N LYS A 77 -9.39 5.29 0.13
CA LYS A 77 -8.72 4.81 -1.09
C LYS A 77 -9.69 4.19 -2.09
N ILE A 78 -10.69 3.46 -1.62
CA ILE A 78 -11.75 2.92 -2.48
C ILE A 78 -12.55 4.07 -3.12
N LEU A 79 -13.01 5.05 -2.33
CA LEU A 79 -13.81 6.17 -2.83
C LEU A 79 -13.06 7.08 -3.81
N GLU A 80 -11.74 7.24 -3.65
CA GLU A 80 -10.89 8.03 -4.55
C GLU A 80 -10.76 7.40 -5.94
N GLN A 81 -10.74 6.06 -6.01
CA GLN A 81 -10.68 5.32 -7.28
C GLN A 81 -12.07 5.18 -7.95
N MET A 82 -13.16 5.54 -7.28
CA MET A 82 -14.50 5.60 -7.86
C MET A 82 -14.72 6.88 -8.69
N THR A 83 -15.67 6.83 -9.62
CA THR A 83 -16.12 8.03 -10.33
C THR A 83 -16.77 9.04 -9.36
N PRO A 84 -16.70 10.36 -9.63
CA PRO A 84 -17.32 11.37 -8.77
C PRO A 84 -18.82 11.15 -8.53
N ASP A 85 -19.54 10.68 -9.53
CA ASP A 85 -20.98 10.40 -9.44
C ASP A 85 -21.27 9.23 -8.50
N GLN A 86 -20.51 8.14 -8.59
CA GLN A 86 -20.66 6.99 -7.69
C GLN A 86 -20.27 7.36 -6.26
N ARG A 87 -19.15 8.06 -6.08
CA ARG A 87 -18.69 8.54 -4.78
C ARG A 87 -19.74 9.45 -4.13
N SER A 88 -20.26 10.44 -4.85
CA SER A 88 -21.27 11.36 -4.33
C SER A 88 -22.58 10.64 -3.97
N ALA A 89 -23.00 9.66 -4.78
CA ALA A 89 -24.19 8.86 -4.51
C ALA A 89 -24.07 8.03 -3.22
N ILE A 90 -22.88 7.52 -2.91
CA ILE A 90 -22.60 6.77 -1.67
C ILE A 90 -22.53 7.73 -0.48
N LEU A 91 -21.74 8.80 -0.57
CA LEU A 91 -21.59 9.80 0.50
C LEU A 91 -22.92 10.43 0.90
N ALA A 92 -23.84 10.64 -0.05
CA ALA A 92 -25.18 11.16 0.21
C ALA A 92 -26.13 10.18 0.94
N LYS A 93 -25.74 8.90 1.08
CA LYS A 93 -26.51 7.86 1.78
C LYS A 93 -25.87 7.40 3.09
N MET A 94 -24.65 7.86 3.38
CA MET A 94 -23.95 7.59 4.63
C MET A 94 -24.46 8.45 5.78
N THR A 95 -24.01 8.16 7.00
CA THR A 95 -24.18 9.07 8.12
C THR A 95 -23.42 10.38 7.89
N VAL A 96 -24.01 11.50 8.30
CA VAL A 96 -23.44 12.84 8.07
C VAL A 96 -22.04 12.95 8.69
N THR A 97 -21.86 12.44 9.92
CA THR A 97 -20.57 12.45 10.62
C THR A 97 -19.49 11.74 9.81
N ASN A 98 -19.73 10.49 9.40
CA ASN A 98 -18.75 9.72 8.64
C ASN A 98 -18.46 10.34 7.26
N SER A 99 -19.48 10.89 6.60
CA SER A 99 -19.33 11.55 5.30
C SER A 99 -18.44 12.80 5.38
N VAL A 100 -18.60 13.59 6.45
CA VAL A 100 -17.73 14.73 6.76
C VAL A 100 -16.31 14.26 7.02
N ASP A 101 -16.12 13.28 7.90
CA ASP A 101 -14.80 12.76 8.25
C ASP A 101 -14.06 12.22 7.02
N LEU A 102 -14.74 11.48 6.14
CA LEU A 102 -14.17 11.00 4.88
C LEU A 102 -13.76 12.17 3.96
N THR A 103 -14.59 13.21 3.86
CA THR A 103 -14.29 14.36 3.01
C THR A 103 -13.06 15.11 3.51
N VAL A 104 -12.95 15.33 4.81
CA VAL A 104 -11.76 15.95 5.43
C VAL A 104 -10.53 15.08 5.16
N LYS A 105 -10.64 13.76 5.33
CA LYS A 105 -9.50 12.85 5.15
C LYS A 105 -9.02 12.72 3.71
N MET A 106 -9.91 12.90 2.74
CA MET A 106 -9.55 13.01 1.31
C MET A 106 -8.83 14.33 1.01
N ASP A 107 -9.23 15.43 1.65
CA ASP A 107 -8.57 16.74 1.49
C ASP A 107 -7.16 16.76 2.11
N GLU A 108 -6.98 16.12 3.26
CA GLU A 108 -5.66 15.96 3.91
C GLU A 108 -4.60 15.29 3.00
N GLN A 109 -5.03 14.50 2.02
CA GLN A 109 -4.13 13.82 1.09
C GLN A 109 -3.76 14.68 -0.13
N LEU A 110 -4.37 15.84 -0.32
CA LEU A 110 -3.99 16.78 -1.38
C LEU A 110 -2.74 17.57 -0.96
N PRO A 111 -1.74 17.73 -1.85
CA PRO A 111 -0.61 18.60 -1.57
C PRO A 111 -1.12 20.04 -1.41
N GLN A 112 -0.86 20.62 -0.23
CA GLN A 112 -1.19 22.00 0.13
C GLN A 112 -0.40 23.01 -0.71
#